data_AF-A0A532TMN9-F1
#
_entry.id   AF-A0A532TMN9-F1
#
_cell.length_a   1.000
_cell.length_b   1.000
_cell.length_c   1.000
_cell.angle_alpha   90.00
_cell.angle_beta   90.00
_cell.angle_gamma   90.00
#
_symmetry.space_group_name_H-M   'P 1'
#
loop_
_entity.id
_entity.type
_entity.pdbx_description
1 polymer ?
#
loop_
_entity_poly.entity_id
_entity_poly.type
_entity_poly.pdbx_seq_one_letter_code
_entity_poly.pdbx_strand_id
1 'polypeptide(L)'
;MSWEDFESEREARNYNSELYKKYIIRYYQTQGYHLTKNSLNEGTLSDIIMDNKKENLWIEAKNTQVSIFAKSENLRHEIFDYFYYWLILRPERRFRFVIFANKFNKKNQTKKVLTREAEKEEILNWFNNKEGLNFDEKKVEKLNSANESEILEFFRNTDVKVCSLLGLVERVRDREDIFRKNLNSQHKRLLREIKNRRDPTREKDNLILNFMELQYPQKFWQVKSKFKLKKTIIDRVRSEEKQRLPEFVVPRFEAPEPVVRSFEKNLNVLRPHISGPVYDHDTDRLDIQRKRELLYTSLRRYLWCKGLRRWESDFFFAYDEPIDDKPKGSVEPIKINLPNRKIKTVTKPIYSPDGTLYYVEHKSVFIRLDEYDGKMGLFIWPRFIFTRNGVNTITGDHSSNLHKKYLNPKWNRNPSWRLRLEFWSDFLTSDYFSRDKDPWFNEFIIKPLMEHTVNWSSKTIGVNDTRIDKFFN
;
A
#
# COMPACT_ATOMS: atom_id res chain seq x y z
N MET A 1 19.51 5.18 -35.58
CA MET A 1 20.19 4.79 -34.32
C MET A 1 19.37 5.35 -33.17
N SER A 2 18.86 4.45 -32.31
CA SER A 2 18.30 4.58 -30.93
C SER A 2 17.55 5.85 -30.50
N TRP A 3 16.50 5.82 -29.68
CA TRP A 3 16.31 5.13 -28.40
C TRP A 3 14.81 4.90 -28.16
N GLU A 4 14.39 3.67 -27.84
CA GLU A 4 13.07 3.38 -27.25
C GLU A 4 13.29 2.98 -25.79
N ASP A 5 12.61 3.69 -24.87
CA ASP A 5 12.77 3.55 -23.42
C ASP A 5 12.25 2.20 -22.90
N PHE A 6 13.19 1.41 -22.37
CA PHE A 6 12.98 0.11 -21.71
C PHE A 6 12.54 0.20 -20.23
N GLU A 7 11.98 1.32 -19.76
CA GLU A 7 11.49 1.42 -18.37
C GLU A 7 10.16 0.66 -18.13
N SER A 8 9.35 0.44 -19.17
CA SER A 8 8.02 -0.18 -19.05
C SER A 8 8.05 -1.69 -18.79
N GLU A 9 9.03 -2.42 -19.32
CA GLU A 9 9.09 -3.88 -19.13
C GLU A 9 9.51 -4.26 -17.71
N ARG A 10 10.42 -3.51 -17.09
CA ARG A 10 10.90 -3.79 -15.73
C ARG A 10 9.80 -3.52 -14.71
N GLU A 11 9.06 -2.41 -14.86
CA GLU A 11 7.90 -2.11 -14.02
C GLU A 11 6.75 -3.10 -14.22
N ALA A 12 6.46 -3.51 -15.47
CA ALA A 12 5.43 -4.51 -15.75
C ALA A 12 5.81 -5.90 -15.22
N ARG A 13 7.08 -6.31 -15.31
CA ARG A 13 7.58 -7.55 -14.71
C ARG A 13 7.50 -7.52 -13.18
N ASN A 14 7.89 -6.40 -12.56
CA ASN A 14 7.77 -6.20 -11.11
C ASN A 14 6.31 -6.18 -10.64
N TYR A 15 5.42 -5.51 -11.38
CA TYR A 15 3.98 -5.51 -11.10
C TYR A 15 3.41 -6.92 -11.17
N ASN A 16 3.76 -7.68 -12.21
CA ASN A 16 3.29 -9.04 -12.39
C ASN A 16 3.86 -10.01 -11.34
N SER A 17 5.11 -9.83 -10.89
CA SER A 17 5.68 -10.64 -9.80
C SER A 17 5.01 -10.35 -8.46
N GLU A 18 4.74 -9.08 -8.14
CA GLU A 18 4.03 -8.71 -6.91
C GLU A 18 2.56 -9.18 -6.93
N LEU A 19 1.90 -9.08 -8.08
CA LEU A 19 0.56 -9.61 -8.26
C LEU A 19 0.53 -11.13 -8.12
N TYR A 20 1.55 -11.82 -8.65
CA TYR A 20 1.71 -13.27 -8.49
C TYR A 20 1.87 -13.66 -7.02
N LYS A 21 2.76 -12.99 -6.27
CA LYS A 21 2.92 -13.19 -4.81
C LYS A 21 1.60 -12.97 -4.06
N LYS A 22 0.86 -11.91 -4.37
CA LYS A 22 -0.45 -11.62 -3.77
C LYS A 22 -1.44 -12.77 -3.93
N TYR A 23 -1.51 -13.40 -5.11
CA TYR A 23 -2.41 -14.52 -5.32
C TYR A 23 -1.93 -15.84 -4.70
N ILE A 24 -0.61 -16.05 -4.56
CA ILE A 24 -0.06 -17.17 -3.78
C ILE A 24 -0.49 -17.05 -2.31
N ILE A 25 -0.37 -15.85 -1.74
CA ILE A 25 -0.81 -15.56 -0.37
C ILE A 25 -2.30 -15.88 -0.22
N ARG A 26 -3.15 -15.38 -1.13
CA ARG A 26 -4.59 -15.69 -1.10
C ARG A 26 -4.87 -17.18 -1.22
N TYR A 27 -4.19 -17.88 -2.12
CA TYR A 27 -4.34 -19.33 -2.31
C TYR A 27 -4.10 -20.10 -1.00
N TYR A 28 -3.08 -19.75 -0.22
CA TYR A 28 -2.83 -20.37 1.08
C TYR A 28 -3.73 -19.85 2.20
N GLN A 29 -4.18 -18.60 2.14
CA GLN A 29 -5.22 -18.11 3.05
C GLN A 29 -6.52 -18.90 2.93
N THR A 30 -6.91 -19.30 1.71
CA THR A 30 -8.04 -20.24 1.52
C THR A 30 -7.78 -21.62 2.14
N GLN A 31 -6.54 -21.95 2.53
CA GLN A 31 -6.21 -23.22 3.20
C GLN A 31 -6.04 -23.06 4.72
N GLY A 32 -6.32 -21.87 5.26
CA GLY A 32 -6.20 -21.59 6.68
C GLY A 32 -4.79 -21.21 7.14
N TYR A 33 -3.89 -20.86 6.21
CA TYR A 33 -2.60 -20.27 6.56
C TYR A 33 -2.71 -18.75 6.74
N HIS A 34 -1.90 -18.23 7.65
CA HIS A 34 -1.77 -16.83 7.97
C HIS A 34 -0.40 -16.32 7.52
N LEU A 35 -0.38 -15.16 6.87
CA LEU A 35 0.86 -14.52 6.45
C LEU A 35 1.62 -14.03 7.68
N THR A 36 2.86 -14.50 7.85
CA THR A 36 3.76 -14.04 8.92
C THR A 36 4.79 -13.04 8.39
N LYS A 37 5.25 -13.21 7.15
CA LYS A 37 6.23 -12.33 6.50
C LYS A 37 6.04 -12.28 4.98
N ASN A 38 6.25 -11.11 4.39
CA ASN A 38 6.31 -10.88 2.94
C ASN A 38 7.54 -10.01 2.65
N SER A 39 8.43 -10.44 1.76
CA SER A 39 9.68 -9.74 1.45
C SER A 39 9.47 -8.53 0.52
N LEU A 40 8.87 -7.47 1.04
CA LEU A 40 8.92 -6.15 0.39
C LEU A 40 10.22 -5.38 0.71
N ASN A 41 11.09 -5.95 1.56
CA ASN A 41 12.33 -5.34 2.03
C ASN A 41 13.53 -6.17 1.57
N GLU A 42 14.60 -5.52 1.11
CA GLU A 42 15.89 -6.14 0.82
C GLU A 42 16.46 -6.86 2.06
N GLY A 43 17.05 -8.04 1.86
CA GLY A 43 17.76 -8.80 2.91
C GLY A 43 16.99 -9.97 3.55
N THR A 44 15.88 -10.43 2.96
CA THR A 44 15.15 -11.62 3.47
C THR A 44 15.15 -12.75 2.45
N LEU A 45 15.66 -13.92 2.86
CA LEU A 45 15.82 -15.08 1.97
C LEU A 45 14.52 -15.52 1.30
N SER A 46 13.40 -15.53 2.04
CA SER A 46 12.14 -16.04 1.54
C SER A 46 11.20 -14.98 1.03
N ASP A 47 10.53 -15.28 -0.09
CA ASP A 47 9.53 -14.39 -0.68
C ASP A 47 8.32 -14.22 0.24
N ILE A 48 7.78 -15.34 0.72
CA ILE A 48 6.59 -15.38 1.57
C ILE A 48 6.80 -16.42 2.70
N ILE A 49 6.47 -16.06 3.94
CA ILE A 49 6.37 -16.99 5.06
C ILE A 49 4.93 -17.02 5.56
N MET A 50 4.38 -18.23 5.74
CA MET A 50 3.02 -18.44 6.25
C MET A 50 2.99 -19.54 7.31
N ASP A 51 2.00 -19.49 8.21
CA ASP A 51 1.81 -20.46 9.29
C ASP A 51 0.32 -20.81 9.47
N ASN A 52 -0.01 -22.06 9.84
CA ASN A 52 -1.36 -22.49 10.19
C ASN A 52 -1.46 -23.08 11.61
N LYS A 53 -0.53 -22.72 12.51
CA LYS A 53 -0.28 -23.28 13.85
C LYS A 53 0.27 -24.70 13.88
N LYS A 54 0.17 -25.45 12.78
CA LYS A 54 0.69 -26.82 12.67
C LYS A 54 2.01 -26.87 11.92
N GLU A 55 2.16 -26.05 10.88
CA GLU A 55 3.33 -26.04 10.02
C GLU A 55 3.66 -24.64 9.53
N ASN A 56 4.97 -24.37 9.41
CA ASN A 56 5.49 -23.16 8.77
C ASN A 56 5.81 -23.44 7.30
N LEU A 57 5.35 -22.58 6.41
CA LEU A 57 5.67 -22.59 4.99
C LEU A 57 6.63 -21.47 4.66
N TRP A 58 7.70 -21.80 3.95
CA TRP A 58 8.56 -20.82 3.29
C TRP A 58 8.39 -21.00 1.80
N ILE A 59 8.00 -19.93 1.12
CA ILE A 59 7.56 -19.98 -0.28
C ILE A 59 8.47 -19.08 -1.10
N GLU A 60 9.00 -19.63 -2.19
CA GLU A 60 9.73 -18.93 -3.26
C GLU A 60 8.79 -18.73 -4.45
N ALA A 61 8.70 -17.51 -5.00
CA ALA A 61 7.72 -17.14 -6.02
C ALA A 61 8.37 -16.59 -7.29
N LYS A 62 8.41 -17.41 -8.35
CA LYS A 62 8.97 -17.05 -9.66
C LYS A 62 7.87 -16.94 -10.72
N ASN A 63 7.47 -15.71 -11.06
CA ASN A 63 6.51 -15.49 -12.17
C ASN A 63 7.16 -15.59 -13.56
N THR A 64 8.14 -16.46 -13.72
CA THR A 64 8.93 -16.66 -14.94
C THR A 64 9.16 -18.15 -15.18
N GLN A 65 9.77 -18.48 -16.31
CA GLN A 65 10.28 -19.82 -16.58
C GLN A 65 11.61 -20.01 -15.85
N VAL A 66 11.75 -21.12 -15.13
CA VAL A 66 12.93 -21.42 -14.29
C VAL A 66 13.42 -22.85 -14.47
N SER A 67 14.64 -23.12 -14.02
CA SER A 67 15.35 -24.39 -14.09
C SER A 67 16.18 -24.58 -12.83
N ILE A 68 16.17 -25.80 -12.28
CA ILE A 68 17.07 -26.17 -11.18
C ILE A 68 18.41 -26.76 -11.69
N PHE A 69 18.56 -26.91 -13.00
CA PHE A 69 19.73 -27.52 -13.64
C PHE A 69 20.59 -26.50 -14.40
N ALA A 70 20.09 -25.28 -14.63
CA ALA A 70 20.83 -24.25 -15.34
C ALA A 70 21.87 -23.61 -14.40
N LYS A 71 23.15 -23.63 -14.79
CA LYS A 71 24.24 -23.01 -14.01
C LYS A 71 24.10 -21.49 -13.88
N SER A 72 23.41 -20.85 -14.83
CA SER A 72 23.21 -19.40 -14.89
C SER A 72 21.95 -18.90 -14.16
N GLU A 73 21.11 -19.78 -13.60
CA GLU A 73 19.86 -19.38 -12.95
C GLU A 73 19.96 -19.40 -11.41
N ASN A 74 19.47 -18.32 -10.77
CA ASN A 74 19.54 -18.12 -9.32
C ASN A 74 18.75 -19.17 -8.50
N LEU A 75 17.76 -19.86 -9.08
CA LEU A 75 16.89 -20.76 -8.32
C LEU A 75 17.65 -21.93 -7.69
N ARG A 76 18.69 -22.44 -8.37
CA ARG A 76 19.52 -23.52 -7.81
C ARG A 76 20.21 -23.06 -6.53
N HIS A 77 20.81 -21.87 -6.56
CA HIS A 77 21.48 -21.28 -5.40
C HIS A 77 20.47 -21.03 -4.26
N GLU A 78 19.30 -20.48 -4.58
CA GLU A 78 18.23 -20.23 -3.62
C GLU A 78 17.80 -21.53 -2.92
N ILE A 79 17.61 -22.64 -3.63
CA ILE A 79 17.24 -23.94 -3.03
C ILE A 79 18.30 -24.39 -2.01
N PHE A 80 19.60 -24.25 -2.32
CA PHE A 80 20.67 -24.56 -1.37
C PHE A 80 20.66 -23.61 -0.17
N ASP A 81 20.34 -22.33 -0.37
CA ASP A 81 20.17 -21.39 0.74
C ASP A 81 19.02 -21.84 1.65
N TYR A 82 17.85 -22.15 1.11
CA TYR A 82 16.73 -22.67 1.89
C TYR A 82 17.11 -23.94 2.65
N PHE A 83 17.83 -24.87 2.02
CA PHE A 83 18.28 -26.09 2.68
C PHE A 83 19.28 -25.80 3.80
N TYR A 84 20.25 -24.91 3.58
CA TYR A 84 21.17 -24.46 4.62
C TYR A 84 20.41 -23.87 5.83
N TYR A 85 19.43 -22.99 5.58
CA TYR A 85 18.60 -22.43 6.65
C TYR A 85 17.76 -23.49 7.36
N TRP A 86 17.29 -24.50 6.63
CA TRP A 86 16.56 -25.62 7.21
C TRP A 86 17.44 -26.49 8.12
N LEU A 87 18.71 -26.69 7.76
CA LEU A 87 19.69 -27.45 8.55
C LEU A 87 20.14 -26.76 9.85
N ILE A 88 20.17 -25.42 9.88
CA ILE A 88 20.54 -24.67 11.09
C ILE A 88 19.36 -24.53 12.08
N LEU A 89 18.13 -24.76 11.62
CA LEU A 89 16.96 -24.74 12.48
C LEU A 89 16.83 -26.05 13.26
N ARG A 90 16.37 -25.94 14.51
CA ARG A 90 15.99 -27.11 15.30
C ARG A 90 14.84 -27.87 14.60
N PRO A 91 14.76 -29.21 14.72
CA PRO A 91 13.77 -30.01 14.00
C PRO A 91 12.32 -29.51 14.13
N GLU A 92 11.92 -29.04 15.31
CA GLU A 92 10.55 -28.58 15.61
C GLU A 92 10.23 -27.22 14.97
N ARG A 93 11.26 -26.50 14.53
CA ARG A 93 11.15 -25.19 13.85
C ARG A 93 11.39 -25.26 12.36
N ARG A 94 11.69 -26.45 11.83
CA ARG A 94 11.87 -26.66 10.40
C ARG A 94 10.58 -26.31 9.66
N PHE A 95 10.75 -25.75 8.48
CA PHE A 95 9.66 -25.32 7.62
C PHE A 95 9.51 -26.29 6.45
N ARG A 96 8.31 -26.29 5.86
CA ARG A 96 8.08 -26.92 4.57
C ARG A 96 8.37 -25.90 3.47
N PHE A 97 9.28 -26.27 2.56
CA PHE A 97 9.66 -25.41 1.46
C PHE A 97 8.70 -25.60 0.28
N VAL A 98 8.30 -24.49 -0.34
CA VAL A 98 7.39 -24.49 -1.47
C VAL A 98 7.92 -23.58 -2.57
N ILE A 99 7.92 -24.06 -3.80
CA ILE A 99 8.31 -23.26 -4.98
C ILE A 99 7.09 -23.07 -5.87
N PHE A 100 6.71 -21.82 -6.10
CA PHE A 100 5.75 -21.44 -7.11
C PHE A 100 6.48 -20.91 -8.33
N ALA A 101 6.28 -21.54 -9.49
CA ALA A 101 6.81 -21.05 -10.75
C ALA A 101 5.74 -21.02 -11.85
N ASN A 102 5.87 -20.08 -12.78
CA ASN A 102 5.02 -20.08 -13.98
C ASN A 102 5.30 -21.33 -14.83
N LYS A 103 6.58 -21.64 -15.05
CA LYS A 103 7.00 -22.82 -15.85
C LYS A 103 8.36 -23.35 -15.38
N PHE A 104 8.53 -24.67 -15.41
CA PHE A 104 9.82 -25.32 -15.21
C PHE A 104 10.37 -25.89 -16.52
N ASN A 105 11.65 -25.60 -16.79
CA ASN A 105 12.44 -26.36 -17.74
C ASN A 105 12.61 -27.80 -17.25
N LYS A 106 12.39 -28.77 -18.14
CA LYS A 106 12.52 -30.21 -17.82
C LYS A 106 11.73 -30.62 -16.56
N LYS A 107 10.43 -30.30 -16.54
CA LYS A 107 9.50 -30.59 -15.43
C LYS A 107 9.63 -32.00 -14.84
N ASN A 108 9.77 -33.03 -15.68
CA ASN A 108 9.89 -34.43 -15.22
C ASN A 108 11.20 -34.68 -14.47
N GLN A 109 12.32 -34.11 -14.93
CA GLN A 109 13.59 -34.20 -14.22
C GLN A 109 13.54 -33.41 -12.91
N THR A 110 12.87 -32.25 -12.89
CA THR A 110 12.65 -31.49 -11.66
C THR A 110 11.88 -32.32 -10.63
N LYS A 111 10.85 -33.05 -11.03
CA LYS A 111 10.06 -33.95 -10.15
C LYS A 111 10.88 -35.12 -9.58
N LYS A 112 11.90 -35.58 -10.30
CA LYS A 112 12.81 -36.65 -9.84
C LYS A 112 13.80 -36.18 -8.76
N VAL A 113 14.01 -34.86 -8.64
CA VAL A 113 14.92 -34.25 -7.66
C VAL A 113 14.15 -33.56 -6.52
N LEU A 114 13.06 -32.87 -6.85
CA LEU A 114 12.21 -32.15 -5.92
C LEU A 114 10.84 -32.80 -5.92
N THR A 115 10.16 -32.80 -4.77
CA THR A 115 8.85 -33.43 -4.51
C THR A 115 8.92 -34.87 -3.99
N ARG A 116 7.77 -35.36 -3.52
CA ARG A 116 7.61 -36.71 -2.96
C ARG A 116 7.90 -37.84 -3.97
N GLU A 117 7.82 -37.54 -5.26
CA GLU A 117 8.14 -38.48 -6.35
C GLU A 117 9.66 -38.61 -6.58
N ALA A 118 10.49 -37.86 -5.85
CA ALA A 118 11.91 -37.80 -6.08
C ALA A 118 12.65 -39.09 -5.70
N GLU A 119 13.50 -39.54 -6.61
CA GLU A 119 14.31 -40.76 -6.51
C GLU A 119 15.56 -40.45 -5.67
N LYS A 120 15.95 -41.36 -4.77
CA LYS A 120 17.07 -41.14 -3.84
C LYS A 120 18.36 -40.79 -4.60
N GLU A 121 18.69 -41.57 -5.62
CA GLU A 121 19.92 -41.40 -6.40
C GLU A 121 19.94 -40.05 -7.14
N GLU A 122 18.81 -39.65 -7.74
CA GLU A 122 18.67 -38.37 -8.44
C GLU A 122 18.86 -37.17 -7.49
N ILE A 123 18.30 -37.22 -6.27
CA ILE A 123 18.51 -36.18 -5.25
C ILE A 123 19.99 -36.06 -4.90
N LEU A 124 20.64 -37.17 -4.56
CA LEU A 124 22.03 -37.18 -4.09
C LEU A 124 22.99 -36.75 -5.19
N ASN A 125 22.77 -37.23 -6.42
CA ASN A 125 23.56 -36.81 -7.59
C ASN A 125 23.41 -35.31 -7.85
N TRP A 126 22.18 -34.78 -7.79
CA TRP A 126 21.92 -33.36 -7.99
C TRP A 126 22.51 -32.49 -6.87
N PHE A 127 22.40 -32.93 -5.62
CA PHE A 127 22.92 -32.24 -4.43
C PHE A 127 24.45 -32.21 -4.39
N ASN A 128 25.10 -33.31 -4.76
CA ASN A 128 26.56 -33.43 -4.76
C ASN A 128 27.22 -32.69 -5.92
N ASN A 129 26.50 -32.50 -7.02
CA ASN A 129 26.97 -31.66 -8.13
C ASN A 129 26.89 -30.17 -7.78
N LYS A 130 27.78 -29.65 -6.93
CA LYS A 130 27.80 -28.23 -6.55
C LYS A 130 28.59 -27.35 -7.53
N GLU A 131 28.88 -27.84 -8.74
CA GLU A 131 29.69 -27.13 -9.73
C GLU A 131 29.05 -25.80 -10.15
N GLY A 132 29.83 -24.72 -10.10
CA GLY A 132 29.38 -23.37 -10.45
C GLY A 132 28.62 -22.61 -9.35
N LEU A 133 28.51 -23.18 -8.15
CA LEU A 133 27.92 -22.51 -6.99
C LEU A 133 29.03 -21.95 -6.08
N ASN A 134 29.01 -20.63 -5.85
CA ASN A 134 29.97 -19.95 -4.97
C ASN A 134 29.31 -19.65 -3.62
N PHE A 135 29.56 -20.52 -2.63
CA PHE A 135 29.07 -20.36 -1.26
C PHE A 135 30.19 -19.92 -0.31
N ASP A 136 29.84 -19.25 0.79
CA ASP A 136 30.78 -18.99 1.88
C ASP A 136 31.20 -20.29 2.60
N GLU A 137 32.36 -20.28 3.25
CA GLU A 137 32.97 -21.47 3.89
C GLU A 137 32.03 -22.12 4.93
N LYS A 138 31.35 -21.30 5.75
CA LYS A 138 30.43 -21.80 6.79
C LYS A 138 29.27 -22.56 6.19
N LYS A 139 28.72 -22.06 5.08
CA LYS A 139 27.64 -22.72 4.34
C LYS A 139 28.10 -24.01 3.70
N VAL A 140 29.29 -24.03 3.10
CA VAL A 140 29.88 -25.25 2.51
C VAL A 140 30.05 -26.33 3.58
N GLU A 141 30.62 -25.98 4.73
CA GLU A 141 30.81 -26.89 5.86
C GLU A 141 29.47 -27.46 6.35
N LYS A 142 28.46 -26.60 6.53
CA LYS A 142 27.15 -27.04 7.00
C LYS A 142 26.40 -27.91 5.98
N LEU A 143 26.49 -27.60 4.68
CA LEU A 143 25.89 -28.41 3.63
C LEU A 143 26.58 -29.77 3.51
N ASN A 144 27.90 -29.83 3.66
CA ASN A 144 28.65 -31.09 3.56
C ASN A 144 28.53 -31.97 4.81
N SER A 145 28.13 -31.40 5.95
CA SER A 145 27.83 -32.16 7.17
C SER A 145 26.39 -32.69 7.25
N ALA A 146 25.52 -32.32 6.30
CA ALA A 146 24.15 -32.83 6.23
C ALA A 146 24.16 -34.34 5.95
N ASN A 147 23.44 -35.11 6.76
CA ASN A 147 23.34 -36.55 6.53
C ASN A 147 22.34 -36.87 5.40
N GLU A 148 22.41 -38.08 4.86
CA GLU A 148 21.57 -38.52 3.74
C GLU A 148 20.07 -38.37 4.05
N SER A 149 19.65 -38.69 5.28
CA SER A 149 18.26 -38.61 5.69
C SER A 149 17.74 -37.17 5.67
N GLU A 150 18.55 -36.20 6.11
CA GLU A 150 18.19 -34.77 6.10
C GLU A 150 18.06 -34.22 4.68
N ILE A 151 18.98 -34.62 3.79
CA ILE A 151 18.92 -34.27 2.37
C ILE A 151 17.62 -34.84 1.77
N LEU A 152 17.38 -36.14 1.93
CA LEU A 152 16.18 -36.76 1.36
C LEU A 152 14.89 -36.16 1.94
N GLU A 153 14.86 -35.87 3.24
CA GLU A 153 13.70 -35.26 3.90
C GLU A 153 13.36 -33.89 3.30
N PHE A 154 14.33 -32.98 3.19
CA PHE A 154 14.09 -31.64 2.67
C PHE A 154 13.63 -31.66 1.20
N PHE A 155 14.36 -32.37 0.35
CA PHE A 155 14.10 -32.37 -1.09
C PHE A 155 12.77 -33.08 -1.44
N ARG A 156 12.43 -34.18 -0.73
CA ARG A 156 11.14 -34.87 -0.93
C ARG A 156 9.94 -34.12 -0.36
N ASN A 157 10.15 -33.38 0.73
CA ASN A 157 9.09 -32.56 1.33
C ASN A 157 8.91 -31.19 0.67
N THR A 158 9.77 -30.84 -0.29
CA THR A 158 9.64 -29.62 -1.10
C THR A 158 8.45 -29.75 -2.04
N ASP A 159 7.50 -28.81 -1.95
CA ASP A 159 6.35 -28.76 -2.84
C ASP A 159 6.63 -27.86 -4.05
N VAL A 160 6.48 -28.39 -5.26
CA VAL A 160 6.59 -27.59 -6.49
C VAL A 160 5.19 -27.36 -7.07
N LYS A 161 4.81 -26.10 -7.24
CA LYS A 161 3.55 -25.68 -7.88
C LYS A 161 3.86 -24.96 -9.18
N VAL A 162 3.36 -25.51 -10.29
CA VAL A 162 3.49 -24.91 -11.63
C VAL A 162 2.15 -24.33 -12.02
N CYS A 163 2.05 -23.00 -12.08
CA CYS A 163 0.82 -22.31 -12.45
C CYS A 163 1.12 -20.93 -13.05
N SER A 164 0.43 -20.58 -14.12
CA SER A 164 0.44 -19.19 -14.61
C SER A 164 -0.31 -18.28 -13.64
N LEU A 165 -0.07 -16.97 -13.72
CA LEU A 165 -0.82 -15.98 -12.94
C LEU A 165 -2.33 -16.13 -13.13
N LEU A 166 -2.79 -16.27 -14.38
CA LEU A 166 -4.22 -16.45 -14.68
C LEU A 166 -4.78 -17.73 -14.06
N GLY A 167 -4.09 -18.87 -14.20
CA GLY A 167 -4.53 -20.12 -13.59
C GLY A 167 -4.53 -20.08 -12.05
N LEU A 168 -3.65 -19.30 -11.44
CA LEU A 168 -3.66 -19.07 -9.99
C LEU A 168 -4.85 -18.22 -9.56
N VAL A 169 -5.21 -17.18 -10.32
CA VAL A 169 -6.41 -16.36 -10.08
C VAL A 169 -7.67 -17.22 -10.14
N GLU A 170 -7.81 -18.05 -11.17
CA GLU A 170 -8.94 -18.96 -11.33
C GLU A 170 -9.05 -19.93 -10.16
N ARG A 171 -7.95 -20.59 -9.77
CA ARG A 171 -7.95 -21.51 -8.62
C ARG A 171 -8.30 -20.84 -7.30
N VAL A 172 -7.87 -19.60 -7.10
CA VAL A 172 -8.24 -18.82 -5.91
C VAL A 172 -9.75 -18.55 -5.93
N ARG A 173 -10.29 -18.10 -7.07
CA ARG A 173 -11.73 -17.86 -7.23
C ARG A 173 -12.54 -19.12 -7.02
N ASP A 174 -12.17 -20.24 -7.64
CA ASP A 174 -12.86 -21.52 -7.49
C ASP A 174 -12.90 -21.96 -6.02
N ARG A 175 -11.78 -21.81 -5.32
CA ARG A 175 -11.71 -22.13 -3.89
C ARG A 175 -12.55 -21.18 -3.07
N GLU A 176 -12.44 -19.87 -3.28
CA GLU A 176 -13.28 -18.87 -2.62
C GLU A 176 -14.77 -19.15 -2.86
N ASP A 177 -15.16 -19.58 -4.06
CA ASP A 177 -16.52 -19.95 -4.40
C ASP A 177 -16.94 -21.28 -3.78
N ILE A 178 -16.06 -22.27 -3.66
CA ILE A 178 -16.29 -23.48 -2.87
C ILE A 178 -16.46 -23.13 -1.38
N PHE A 179 -15.67 -22.20 -0.85
CA PHE A 179 -15.83 -21.69 0.52
C PHE A 179 -17.17 -20.99 0.71
N ARG A 180 -17.58 -20.16 -0.25
CA ARG A 180 -18.90 -19.53 -0.27
C ARG A 180 -20.03 -20.57 -0.39
N LYS A 181 -19.86 -21.63 -1.18
CA LYS A 181 -20.87 -22.69 -1.34
C LYS A 181 -20.94 -23.64 -0.14
N ASN A 182 -19.83 -23.89 0.55
CA ASN A 182 -19.74 -24.76 1.73
C ASN A 182 -19.91 -24.03 3.07
N LEU A 183 -20.52 -22.85 3.04
CA LEU A 183 -20.76 -21.96 4.18
C LEU A 183 -21.42 -22.64 5.40
N ASN A 184 -22.03 -23.82 5.27
CA ASN A 184 -22.70 -24.57 6.34
C ASN A 184 -21.78 -25.24 7.39
N SER A 185 -20.60 -25.76 7.01
CA SER A 185 -19.72 -26.46 7.96
C SER A 185 -18.84 -25.49 8.76
N GLN A 186 -18.37 -24.43 8.10
CA GLN A 186 -17.75 -23.28 8.77
C GLN A 186 -18.77 -22.53 9.62
N HIS A 187 -20.04 -22.33 9.20
CA HIS A 187 -21.06 -21.77 10.09
C HIS A 187 -21.22 -22.60 11.35
N LYS A 188 -21.30 -23.94 11.27
CA LYS A 188 -21.47 -24.78 12.48
C LYS A 188 -20.26 -24.76 13.41
N ARG A 189 -19.04 -24.69 12.85
CA ARG A 189 -17.80 -24.57 13.64
C ARG A 189 -17.63 -23.17 14.22
N LEU A 190 -17.94 -22.13 13.45
CA LEU A 190 -17.95 -20.74 13.89
C LEU A 190 -19.05 -20.52 14.93
N LEU A 191 -20.25 -21.09 14.77
CA LEU A 191 -21.34 -21.07 15.75
C LEU A 191 -20.99 -21.84 17.03
N ARG A 192 -20.24 -22.95 16.95
CA ARG A 192 -19.68 -23.62 18.14
C ARG A 192 -18.60 -22.79 18.79
N GLU A 193 -17.69 -22.17 18.04
CA GLU A 193 -16.70 -21.25 18.57
C GLU A 193 -17.33 -19.98 19.14
N ILE A 194 -18.42 -19.47 18.55
CA ILE A 194 -19.20 -18.31 19.02
C ILE A 194 -19.97 -18.69 20.29
N LYS A 195 -20.60 -19.88 20.33
CA LYS A 195 -21.24 -20.42 21.55
C LYS A 195 -20.24 -20.71 22.68
N ASN A 196 -18.98 -20.99 22.35
CA ASN A 196 -17.91 -21.29 23.32
C ASN A 196 -17.04 -20.07 23.65
N ARG A 197 -17.06 -19.01 22.84
CA ARG A 197 -16.50 -17.70 23.21
C ARG A 197 -17.40 -17.16 24.31
N ARG A 198 -16.79 -16.70 25.41
CA ARG A 198 -17.53 -15.92 26.42
C ARG A 198 -18.34 -14.88 25.67
N ASP A 199 -19.67 -14.93 25.81
CA ASP A 199 -20.58 -14.03 25.13
C ASP A 199 -19.99 -12.62 25.17
N PRO A 200 -19.89 -11.91 24.02
CA PRO A 200 -19.50 -10.51 24.04
C PRO A 200 -20.43 -9.84 25.04
N THR A 201 -19.85 -9.16 26.03
CA THR A 201 -20.63 -8.40 27.00
C THR A 201 -21.61 -7.55 26.20
N ARG A 202 -22.91 -7.76 26.42
CA ARG A 202 -24.00 -7.05 25.72
C ARG A 202 -24.00 -5.59 26.17
N GLU A 203 -23.04 -4.85 25.67
CA GLU A 203 -22.83 -3.43 25.93
C GLU A 203 -22.84 -2.76 24.55
N LYS A 204 -23.77 -1.82 24.34
CA LYS A 204 -23.80 -1.02 23.11
C LYS A 204 -22.53 -0.19 23.04
N ASP A 205 -21.85 -0.22 21.90
CA ASP A 205 -20.62 0.55 21.70
C ASP A 205 -20.66 1.28 20.35
N ASN A 206 -20.02 2.44 20.28
CA ASN A 206 -19.95 3.25 19.06
C ASN A 206 -18.57 3.10 18.42
N LEU A 207 -18.53 2.53 17.23
CA LEU A 207 -17.33 2.32 16.45
C LEU A 207 -17.13 3.49 15.50
N ILE A 208 -15.94 4.10 15.56
CA ILE A 208 -15.52 5.14 14.62
C ILE A 208 -14.75 4.47 13.49
N LEU A 209 -15.31 4.54 12.29
CA LEU A 209 -14.67 4.10 11.07
C LEU A 209 -13.76 5.19 10.52
N ASN A 210 -12.58 4.77 10.03
CA ASN A 210 -11.68 5.65 9.29
C ASN A 210 -12.18 5.91 7.86
N PHE A 211 -13.43 6.34 7.73
CA PHE A 211 -14.08 6.67 6.47
C PHE A 211 -14.88 7.96 6.65
N MET A 212 -14.59 8.96 5.83
CA MET A 212 -15.28 10.24 5.80
C MET A 212 -16.02 10.34 4.47
N GLU A 213 -17.35 10.21 4.49
CA GLU A 213 -18.16 10.27 3.27
C GLU A 213 -17.95 11.62 2.56
N LEU A 214 -17.75 11.57 1.24
CA LEU A 214 -17.54 12.75 0.42
C LEU A 214 -18.79 13.00 -0.43
N GLN A 215 -19.44 14.13 -0.20
CA GLN A 215 -20.39 14.71 -1.13
C GLN A 215 -19.63 15.60 -2.12
N TYR A 216 -20.03 15.57 -3.38
CA TYR A 216 -19.34 16.26 -4.47
C TYR A 216 -20.35 16.83 -5.50
N PRO A 217 -19.93 17.81 -6.32
CA PRO A 217 -20.79 18.37 -7.35
C PRO A 217 -21.32 17.29 -8.31
N GLN A 218 -22.62 17.36 -8.57
CA GLN A 218 -23.31 16.39 -9.44
C GLN A 218 -22.92 16.53 -10.91
N LYS A 219 -22.43 17.71 -11.30
CA LYS A 219 -22.00 18.00 -12.67
C LYS A 219 -20.57 18.51 -12.71
N PHE A 220 -19.85 18.15 -13.76
CA PHE A 220 -18.54 18.69 -14.08
C PHE A 220 -18.48 19.17 -15.54
N TRP A 221 -17.61 20.13 -15.77
CA TRP A 221 -17.36 20.75 -17.08
C TRP A 221 -16.36 19.88 -17.84
N GLN A 222 -16.65 19.57 -19.09
CA GLN A 222 -15.73 18.89 -20.01
C GLN A 222 -15.62 19.67 -21.33
N VAL A 223 -14.38 19.83 -21.80
CA VAL A 223 -14.07 20.50 -23.07
C VAL A 223 -12.89 19.80 -23.74
N LYS A 224 -12.79 19.86 -25.08
CA LYS A 224 -11.63 19.31 -25.78
C LYS A 224 -10.38 20.13 -25.43
N SER A 225 -9.29 19.42 -25.18
CA SER A 225 -7.97 19.99 -25.01
C SER A 225 -7.27 20.11 -26.36
N LYS A 226 -6.48 21.16 -26.56
CA LYS A 226 -5.53 21.21 -27.69
C LYS A 226 -4.29 20.33 -27.46
N PHE A 227 -4.06 19.90 -26.21
CA PHE A 227 -2.85 19.16 -25.81
C PHE A 227 -3.20 17.87 -25.08
N LYS A 228 -2.44 16.80 -25.36
CA LYS A 228 -2.63 15.50 -24.70
C LYS A 228 -2.14 15.45 -23.25
N LEU A 229 -1.17 16.28 -22.89
CA LEU A 229 -0.53 16.23 -21.59
C LEU A 229 -0.91 17.45 -20.74
N LYS A 230 -1.39 17.20 -19.51
CA LYS A 230 -1.64 18.25 -18.49
C LYS A 230 -0.42 19.13 -18.26
N LYS A 231 0.79 18.54 -18.27
CA LYS A 231 2.06 19.28 -18.08
C LYS A 231 2.25 20.36 -19.13
N THR A 232 1.98 20.07 -20.40
CA THR A 232 2.11 21.03 -21.51
C THR A 232 1.23 22.26 -21.32
N ILE A 233 0.00 22.07 -20.83
CA ILE A 233 -0.91 23.19 -20.52
C ILE A 233 -0.35 24.02 -19.36
N ILE A 234 0.10 23.36 -18.28
CA ILE A 234 0.66 24.04 -17.11
C ILE A 234 1.89 24.87 -17.47
N ASP A 235 2.82 24.29 -18.23
CA ASP A 235 4.08 24.97 -18.59
C ASP A 235 3.80 26.22 -19.44
N ARG A 236 2.87 26.14 -20.40
CA ARG A 236 2.48 27.27 -21.25
C ARG A 236 1.76 28.38 -20.49
N VAL A 237 0.77 28.03 -19.65
CA VAL A 237 0.08 29.03 -18.83
C VAL A 237 1.07 29.74 -17.90
N ARG A 238 2.00 28.99 -17.28
CA ARG A 238 2.98 29.58 -16.36
C ARG A 238 3.99 30.50 -17.05
N SER A 239 4.35 30.22 -18.30
CA SER A 239 5.24 31.10 -19.07
C SER A 239 4.55 32.36 -19.61
N GLU A 240 3.25 32.28 -19.88
CA GLU A 240 2.49 33.33 -20.58
C GLU A 240 1.69 34.22 -19.62
N GLU A 241 1.20 33.69 -18.49
CA GLU A 241 0.32 34.40 -17.58
C GLU A 241 0.69 34.12 -16.11
N LYS A 242 0.97 35.16 -15.32
CA LYS A 242 1.08 35.07 -13.84
C LYS A 242 -0.29 34.81 -13.16
N GLN A 243 -1.24 34.20 -13.88
CA GLN A 243 -2.61 34.01 -13.44
C GLN A 243 -2.78 32.67 -12.72
N ARG A 244 -3.81 32.62 -11.88
CA ARG A 244 -4.17 31.42 -11.11
C ARG A 244 -4.70 30.34 -12.06
N LEU A 245 -4.02 29.20 -12.11
CA LEU A 245 -4.51 28.02 -12.84
C LEU A 245 -5.75 27.43 -12.14
N PRO A 246 -6.86 27.20 -12.86
CA PRO A 246 -8.00 26.46 -12.32
C PRO A 246 -7.63 24.99 -12.11
N GLU A 247 -8.40 24.28 -11.29
CA GLU A 247 -8.17 22.84 -11.09
C GLU A 247 -8.73 22.05 -12.27
N PHE A 248 -7.93 21.18 -12.89
CA PHE A 248 -8.42 20.38 -14.02
C PHE A 248 -7.71 19.03 -14.18
N VAL A 249 -8.40 18.06 -14.80
CA VAL A 249 -7.85 16.77 -15.21
C VAL A 249 -7.71 16.73 -16.73
N VAL A 250 -6.58 16.21 -17.21
CA VAL A 250 -6.44 15.69 -18.59
C VAL A 250 -6.23 14.19 -18.47
N PRO A 251 -7.23 13.35 -18.77
CA PRO A 251 -7.10 11.90 -18.63
C PRO A 251 -5.97 11.38 -19.52
N ARG A 252 -5.07 10.57 -18.97
CA ARG A 252 -3.88 10.07 -19.70
C ARG A 252 -4.18 8.91 -20.64
N PHE A 253 -5.32 8.23 -20.44
CA PHE A 253 -5.60 6.92 -21.03
C PHE A 253 -6.96 6.83 -21.74
N GLU A 254 -7.62 7.97 -21.98
CA GLU A 254 -8.93 7.99 -22.62
C GLU A 254 -8.88 8.64 -24.00
N ALA A 255 -9.36 7.90 -25.00
CA ALA A 255 -9.78 8.37 -26.31
C ALA A 255 -8.68 8.95 -27.22
N PRO A 256 -8.89 8.96 -28.56
CA PRO A 256 -7.98 9.62 -29.50
C PRO A 256 -7.88 11.14 -29.26
N GLU A 257 -8.89 11.75 -28.63
CA GLU A 257 -8.97 13.19 -28.40
C GLU A 257 -8.80 13.55 -26.91
N PRO A 258 -7.86 14.44 -26.56
CA PRO A 258 -7.64 14.82 -25.17
C PRO A 258 -8.74 15.77 -24.68
N VAL A 259 -9.15 15.62 -23.43
CA VAL A 259 -10.18 16.47 -22.80
C VAL A 259 -9.68 17.09 -21.50
N VAL A 260 -10.22 18.26 -21.15
CA VAL A 260 -10.06 18.93 -19.85
C VAL A 260 -11.37 18.74 -19.07
N ARG A 261 -11.28 18.26 -17.83
CA ARG A 261 -12.41 18.13 -16.89
C ARG A 261 -12.21 19.00 -15.65
N SER A 262 -13.24 19.72 -15.20
CA SER A 262 -13.18 20.55 -13.98
C SER A 262 -14.55 20.75 -13.33
N PHE A 263 -14.60 20.98 -12.01
CA PHE A 263 -15.79 21.55 -11.35
C PHE A 263 -15.81 23.08 -11.41
N GLU A 264 -14.70 23.71 -11.77
CA GLU A 264 -14.59 25.16 -11.94
C GLU A 264 -15.12 25.56 -13.31
N LYS A 265 -16.18 26.38 -13.32
CA LYS A 265 -16.81 26.84 -14.57
C LYS A 265 -15.97 27.90 -15.30
N ASN A 266 -15.24 28.72 -14.54
CA ASN A 266 -14.42 29.79 -15.10
C ASN A 266 -13.04 29.24 -15.52
N LEU A 267 -12.97 28.79 -16.76
CA LEU A 267 -11.74 28.29 -17.39
C LEU A 267 -11.07 29.33 -18.29
N ASN A 268 -11.25 30.63 -18.02
CA ASN A 268 -10.73 31.70 -18.90
C ASN A 268 -9.22 31.57 -19.17
N VAL A 269 -8.44 31.24 -18.14
CA VAL A 269 -6.99 30.98 -18.23
C VAL A 269 -6.67 29.78 -19.15
N LEU A 270 -7.60 28.83 -19.30
CA LEU A 270 -7.42 27.67 -20.18
C LEU A 270 -7.94 27.91 -21.60
N ARG A 271 -8.69 28.99 -21.88
CA ARG A 271 -9.28 29.27 -23.20
C ARG A 271 -8.28 29.16 -24.36
N PRO A 272 -7.04 29.67 -24.25
CA PRO A 272 -6.04 29.50 -25.32
C PRO A 272 -5.69 28.03 -25.62
N HIS A 273 -5.91 27.14 -24.66
CA HIS A 273 -5.46 25.74 -24.67
C HIS A 273 -6.59 24.71 -24.81
N ILE A 274 -7.84 25.15 -24.85
CA ILE A 274 -9.03 24.30 -25.06
C ILE A 274 -9.73 24.68 -26.37
N SER A 275 -10.53 23.77 -26.93
CA SER A 275 -11.29 23.99 -28.16
C SER A 275 -12.68 23.40 -28.10
N GLY A 276 -13.59 23.99 -28.88
CA GLY A 276 -14.96 23.53 -28.98
C GLY A 276 -15.87 23.97 -27.83
N PRO A 277 -17.15 23.59 -27.89
CA PRO A 277 -18.14 23.89 -26.86
C PRO A 277 -17.83 23.15 -25.56
N VAL A 278 -18.21 23.77 -24.43
CA VAL A 278 -18.10 23.17 -23.10
C VAL A 278 -19.40 22.48 -22.74
N TYR A 279 -19.31 21.27 -22.19
CA TYR A 279 -20.46 20.45 -21.82
C TYR A 279 -20.44 20.15 -20.33
N ASP A 280 -21.60 20.22 -19.69
CA ASP A 280 -21.82 19.66 -18.36
C ASP A 280 -22.08 18.15 -18.48
N HIS A 281 -21.34 17.36 -17.72
CA HIS A 281 -21.52 15.91 -17.61
C HIS A 281 -21.85 15.51 -16.17
N ASP A 282 -22.66 14.47 -16.02
CA ASP A 282 -23.00 13.93 -14.71
C ASP A 282 -21.78 13.20 -14.11
N THR A 283 -21.35 13.64 -12.92
CA THR A 283 -20.22 13.04 -12.19
C THR A 283 -20.49 11.57 -11.91
N ASP A 284 -21.74 11.21 -11.61
CA ASP A 284 -22.10 9.84 -11.23
C ASP A 284 -22.06 8.83 -12.38
N ARG A 285 -22.11 9.30 -13.63
CA ARG A 285 -21.99 8.47 -14.83
C ARG A 285 -20.55 8.16 -15.22
N LEU A 286 -19.57 8.79 -14.56
CA LEU A 286 -18.17 8.42 -14.72
C LEU A 286 -17.93 7.04 -14.11
N ASP A 287 -17.15 6.20 -14.80
CA ASP A 287 -16.59 5.01 -14.16
C ASP A 287 -15.74 5.40 -12.95
N ILE A 288 -15.57 4.43 -12.06
CA ILE A 288 -14.97 4.64 -10.76
C ILE A 288 -13.54 5.23 -10.84
N GLN A 289 -12.75 4.86 -11.84
CA GLN A 289 -11.38 5.33 -11.97
C GLN A 289 -11.36 6.81 -12.40
N ARG A 290 -12.17 7.18 -13.40
CA ARG A 290 -12.30 8.58 -13.85
C ARG A 290 -12.89 9.48 -12.77
N LYS A 291 -13.90 8.98 -12.05
CA LYS A 291 -14.50 9.65 -10.90
C LYS A 291 -13.43 9.92 -9.83
N ARG A 292 -12.61 8.92 -9.50
CA ARG A 292 -11.49 9.08 -8.54
C ARG A 292 -10.48 10.11 -8.98
N GLU A 293 -10.09 10.12 -10.26
CA GLU A 293 -9.13 11.10 -10.79
C GLU A 293 -9.64 12.53 -10.69
N LEU A 294 -10.90 12.78 -11.10
CA LEU A 294 -11.56 14.08 -10.96
C LEU A 294 -11.63 14.50 -9.49
N LEU A 295 -12.20 13.65 -8.63
CA LEU A 295 -12.41 13.98 -7.22
C LEU A 295 -11.08 14.17 -6.47
N TYR A 296 -10.05 13.38 -6.75
CA TYR A 296 -8.74 13.54 -6.09
C TYR A 296 -8.04 14.83 -6.52
N THR A 297 -8.19 15.20 -7.78
CA THR A 297 -7.66 16.44 -8.35
C THR A 297 -8.36 17.65 -7.69
N SER A 298 -9.68 17.62 -7.59
CA SER A 298 -10.49 18.60 -6.84
C SER A 298 -10.17 18.63 -5.34
N LEU A 299 -9.97 17.48 -4.70
CA LEU A 299 -9.58 17.41 -3.29
C LEU A 299 -8.25 18.11 -3.03
N ARG A 300 -7.26 17.99 -3.93
CA ARG A 300 -5.98 18.71 -3.77
C ARG A 300 -6.19 20.22 -3.75
N ARG A 301 -7.04 20.73 -4.64
CA ARG A 301 -7.41 22.15 -4.68
C ARG A 301 -8.09 22.59 -3.38
N TYR A 302 -9.07 21.82 -2.94
CA TYR A 302 -9.79 22.05 -1.69
C TYR A 302 -8.83 22.11 -0.49
N LEU A 303 -7.92 21.15 -0.36
CA LEU A 303 -6.93 21.08 0.72
C LEU A 303 -5.89 22.19 0.62
N TRP A 304 -5.51 22.59 -0.59
CA TRP A 304 -4.65 23.76 -0.80
C TRP A 304 -5.32 25.04 -0.32
N CYS A 305 -6.60 25.26 -0.60
CA CYS A 305 -7.32 26.42 -0.05
C CYS A 305 -7.46 26.35 1.48
N LYS A 306 -7.47 25.16 2.07
CA LYS A 306 -7.40 24.97 3.53
C LYS A 306 -6.00 25.22 4.14
N GLY A 307 -4.98 25.52 3.34
CA GLY A 307 -3.63 25.83 3.83
C GLY A 307 -2.62 24.71 3.67
N LEU A 308 -3.02 23.54 3.17
CA LEU A 308 -2.12 22.39 3.03
C LEU A 308 -1.28 22.49 1.74
N ARG A 309 0.00 22.15 1.86
CA ARG A 309 0.85 21.79 0.72
C ARG A 309 0.90 20.28 0.57
N ARG A 310 1.30 19.82 -0.61
CA ARG A 310 1.41 18.39 -0.93
C ARG A 310 2.86 18.05 -1.24
N TRP A 311 3.34 17.00 -0.61
CA TRP A 311 4.58 16.31 -0.99
C TRP A 311 4.23 14.85 -1.27
N GLU A 312 4.53 14.38 -2.47
CA GLU A 312 4.15 13.04 -2.93
C GLU A 312 2.66 12.73 -2.68
N SER A 313 2.34 11.95 -1.65
CA SER A 313 0.98 11.53 -1.32
C SER A 313 0.44 12.10 0.00
N ASP A 314 1.26 12.88 0.69
CA ASP A 314 0.98 13.45 2.00
C ASP A 314 0.66 14.95 1.88
N PHE A 315 -0.29 15.40 2.70
CA PHE A 315 -0.70 16.79 2.82
C PHE A 315 -0.30 17.35 4.18
N PHE A 316 0.31 18.53 4.23
CA PHE A 316 0.86 19.11 5.46
C PHE A 316 0.89 20.64 5.41
N PHE A 317 0.99 21.29 6.57
CA PHE A 317 1.16 22.75 6.64
C PHE A 317 2.63 23.12 6.47
N ALA A 318 2.93 23.94 5.47
CA ALA A 318 4.29 24.41 5.22
C ALA A 318 4.37 25.92 5.38
N TYR A 319 5.59 26.43 5.62
CA TYR A 319 5.83 27.86 5.50
C TYR A 319 5.76 28.29 4.03
N ASP A 320 5.48 29.56 3.80
CA ASP A 320 5.40 30.05 2.43
C ASP A 320 6.77 30.14 1.76
N GLU A 321 7.79 30.47 2.55
CA GLU A 321 9.19 30.59 2.15
C GLU A 321 10.10 29.77 3.06
N PRO A 322 11.27 29.33 2.57
CA PRO A 322 12.35 28.78 3.39
C PRO A 322 12.70 29.65 4.59
N ILE A 323 13.03 29.03 5.72
CA ILE A 323 13.41 29.73 6.95
C ILE A 323 14.88 29.57 7.33
N ASP A 324 15.74 29.19 6.38
CA ASP A 324 17.16 28.88 6.59
C ASP A 324 17.92 30.03 7.29
N ASP A 325 17.65 31.27 6.90
CA ASP A 325 18.39 32.45 7.37
C ASP A 325 17.74 33.14 8.58
N LYS A 326 16.68 32.56 9.16
CA LYS A 326 15.91 33.21 10.22
C LYS A 326 16.52 32.94 11.60
N PRO A 327 16.75 33.97 12.44
CA PRO A 327 17.29 33.80 13.79
C PRO A 327 16.47 32.81 14.63
N LYS A 328 17.13 32.06 15.52
CA LYS A 328 16.45 31.17 16.47
C LYS A 328 15.38 31.94 17.25
N GLY A 329 14.16 31.42 17.26
CA GLY A 329 13.03 32.03 17.96
C GLY A 329 12.32 33.17 17.21
N SER A 330 12.84 33.62 16.06
CA SER A 330 12.15 34.58 15.19
C SER A 330 11.05 33.96 14.33
N VAL A 331 11.04 32.62 14.22
CA VAL A 331 10.07 31.89 13.42
C VAL A 331 8.96 31.34 14.31
N GLU A 332 7.76 31.88 14.16
CA GLU A 332 6.61 31.38 14.87
C GLU A 332 6.13 30.02 14.31
N PRO A 333 5.86 29.03 15.17
CA PRO A 333 5.21 27.79 14.77
C PRO A 333 3.85 28.04 14.11
N ILE A 334 3.54 27.33 13.03
CA ILE A 334 2.19 27.39 12.44
C ILE A 334 1.20 26.74 13.40
N LYS A 335 0.17 27.50 13.76
CA LYS A 335 -0.91 27.09 14.67
C LYS A 335 -2.25 27.19 13.96
N ILE A 336 -3.14 26.24 14.23
CA ILE A 336 -4.51 26.25 13.73
C ILE A 336 -5.45 26.38 14.90
N ASN A 337 -6.39 27.30 14.76
CA ASN A 337 -7.51 27.49 15.64
C ASN A 337 -8.76 26.92 14.96
N LEU A 338 -9.23 25.76 15.43
CA LEU A 338 -10.49 25.18 14.98
C LEU A 338 -11.60 25.60 15.95
N PRO A 339 -12.82 25.87 15.44
CA PRO A 339 -13.97 26.16 16.31
C PRO A 339 -14.11 25.07 17.39
N ASN A 340 -14.30 25.49 18.65
CA ASN A 340 -14.48 24.60 19.81
C ASN A 340 -13.28 23.68 20.15
N ARG A 341 -12.08 23.97 19.64
CA ARG A 341 -10.85 23.24 20.00
C ARG A 341 -9.78 24.19 20.52
N LYS A 342 -8.88 23.66 21.35
CA LYS A 342 -7.66 24.37 21.72
C LYS A 342 -6.78 24.57 20.49
N ILE A 343 -6.13 25.73 20.40
CA ILE A 343 -5.12 26.03 19.37
C ILE A 343 -4.12 24.88 19.30
N LYS A 344 -3.91 24.35 18.09
CA LYS A 344 -2.96 23.26 17.84
C LYS A 344 -1.80 23.74 16.99
N THR A 345 -0.59 23.55 17.49
CA THR A 345 0.62 23.64 16.65
C THR A 345 0.61 22.50 15.65
N VAL A 346 0.74 22.86 14.36
CA VAL A 346 0.77 21.93 13.23
C VAL A 346 2.13 21.90 12.54
N THR A 347 2.92 22.95 12.70
CA THR A 347 4.30 23.02 12.20
C THR A 347 5.19 23.63 13.27
N LYS A 348 6.35 23.02 13.53
CA LYS A 348 7.27 23.46 14.58
C LYS A 348 8.73 23.40 14.11
N PRO A 349 9.47 24.52 14.12
CA PRO A 349 10.91 24.49 13.89
C PRO A 349 11.64 23.90 15.10
N ILE A 350 12.62 23.05 14.85
CA ILE A 350 13.46 22.39 15.85
C ILE A 350 14.91 22.83 15.61
N TYR A 351 15.53 23.38 16.65
CA TYR A 351 16.88 23.93 16.60
C TYR A 351 17.85 23.06 17.38
N SER A 352 19.09 22.99 16.91
CA SER A 352 20.22 22.40 17.62
C SER A 352 20.65 23.27 18.83
N PRO A 353 21.47 22.73 19.74
CA PRO A 353 21.96 23.49 20.91
C PRO A 353 22.70 24.78 20.56
N ASP A 354 23.47 24.76 19.48
CA ASP A 354 24.18 25.91 18.88
C ASP A 354 23.22 26.98 18.29
N GLY A 355 21.93 26.66 18.19
CA GLY A 355 20.90 27.55 17.66
C GLY A 355 20.68 27.47 16.16
N THR A 356 21.40 26.61 15.46
CA THR A 356 21.17 26.32 14.04
C THR A 356 19.86 25.55 13.85
N LEU A 357 19.10 25.86 12.78
CA LEU A 357 17.89 25.12 12.44
C LEU A 357 18.27 23.67 12.10
N TYR A 358 17.71 22.71 12.82
CA TYR A 358 18.00 21.30 12.61
C TYR A 358 17.01 20.67 11.63
N TYR A 359 15.70 20.83 11.90
CA TYR A 359 14.62 20.47 10.98
C TYR A 359 13.33 21.17 11.39
N VAL A 360 12.33 21.14 10.53
CA VAL A 360 10.96 21.55 10.85
C VAL A 360 10.07 20.31 10.85
N GLU A 361 9.34 20.12 11.95
CA GLU A 361 8.32 19.08 12.09
C GLU A 361 6.99 19.58 11.54
N HIS A 362 6.33 18.78 10.71
CA HIS A 362 5.01 19.06 10.15
C HIS A 362 4.05 17.93 10.47
N LYS A 363 2.89 18.25 11.04
CA LYS A 363 1.75 17.33 11.03
C LYS A 363 1.29 17.16 9.60
N SER A 364 1.24 15.91 9.16
CA SER A 364 0.77 15.55 7.82
C SER A 364 -0.38 14.54 7.87
N VAL A 365 -1.04 14.38 6.74
CA VAL A 365 -2.05 13.35 6.54
C VAL A 365 -1.90 12.77 5.14
N PHE A 366 -1.81 11.45 5.05
CA PHE A 366 -1.99 10.75 3.80
C PHE A 366 -3.49 10.51 3.61
N ILE A 367 -4.01 10.85 2.42
CA ILE A 367 -5.44 10.72 2.10
C ILE A 367 -5.60 9.84 0.89
N ARG A 368 -6.45 8.81 1.02
CA ARG A 368 -6.89 7.95 -0.07
C ARG A 368 -8.37 8.16 -0.32
N LEU A 369 -8.74 8.30 -1.58
CA LEU A 369 -10.13 8.37 -2.01
C LEU A 369 -10.57 6.99 -2.50
N ASP A 370 -11.64 6.46 -1.92
CA ASP A 370 -12.07 5.08 -2.13
C ASP A 370 -13.59 4.95 -1.97
N GLU A 371 -14.13 3.78 -2.29
CA GLU A 371 -15.57 3.47 -2.14
C GLU A 371 -15.80 2.56 -0.93
N TYR A 372 -16.81 2.89 -0.13
CA TYR A 372 -17.32 2.06 0.96
C TYR A 372 -18.85 2.10 0.94
N ASP A 373 -19.48 0.92 0.90
CA ASP A 373 -20.94 0.78 0.85
C ASP A 373 -21.60 1.62 -0.27
N GLY A 374 -21.02 1.57 -1.48
CA GLY A 374 -21.50 2.32 -2.65
C GLY A 374 -21.30 3.84 -2.57
N LYS A 375 -20.64 4.34 -1.52
CA LYS A 375 -20.38 5.77 -1.32
C LYS A 375 -18.90 6.08 -1.49
N MET A 376 -18.60 7.18 -2.16
CA MET A 376 -17.24 7.70 -2.24
C MET A 376 -16.89 8.44 -0.95
N GLY A 377 -15.65 8.27 -0.49
CA GLY A 377 -15.17 8.98 0.68
C GLY A 377 -13.66 8.96 0.83
N LEU A 378 -13.20 9.51 1.95
CA LEU A 378 -11.79 9.67 2.29
C LEU A 378 -11.42 8.70 3.41
N PHE A 379 -10.33 7.98 3.20
CA PHE A 379 -9.58 7.31 4.25
C PHE A 379 -8.36 8.18 4.58
N ILE A 380 -8.10 8.41 5.87
CA ILE A 380 -7.02 9.31 6.31
C ILE A 380 -6.01 8.57 7.20
N TRP A 381 -4.73 8.90 7.03
CA TRP A 381 -3.65 8.37 7.87
C TRP A 381 -2.78 9.52 8.36
N PRO A 382 -3.03 10.01 9.59
CA PRO A 382 -2.19 11.01 10.24
C PRO A 382 -0.71 10.57 10.29
N ARG A 383 0.19 11.44 9.88
CA ARG A 383 1.63 11.21 9.77
C ARG A 383 2.40 12.46 10.21
N PHE A 384 3.73 12.35 10.15
CA PHE A 384 4.63 13.50 10.27
C PHE A 384 5.54 13.54 9.04
N ILE A 385 5.74 14.75 8.54
CA ILE A 385 6.76 15.08 7.55
C ILE A 385 7.80 15.96 8.22
N PHE A 386 9.06 15.80 7.81
CA PHE A 386 10.15 16.65 8.24
C PHE A 386 10.71 17.40 7.04
N THR A 387 10.97 18.69 7.20
CA THR A 387 11.66 19.50 6.19
C THR A 387 12.94 20.08 6.80
N ARG A 388 13.90 20.43 5.96
CA ARG A 388 15.14 21.10 6.41
C ARG A 388 14.85 22.53 6.86
N ASN A 389 13.97 23.20 6.11
CA ASN A 389 13.82 24.66 6.16
C ASN A 389 12.37 25.13 6.12
N GLY A 390 11.43 24.28 6.52
CA GLY A 390 10.00 24.60 6.49
C GLY A 390 9.30 24.33 5.16
N VAL A 391 10.06 24.04 4.10
CA VAL A 391 9.55 23.80 2.74
C VAL A 391 10.14 22.52 2.13
N ASN A 392 11.47 22.37 2.16
CA ASN A 392 12.19 21.29 1.49
C ASN A 392 12.24 20.02 2.33
N THR A 393 11.53 18.98 1.90
CA THR A 393 11.38 17.71 2.63
C THR A 393 12.69 16.95 2.80
N ILE A 394 12.86 16.33 3.97
CA ILE A 394 13.95 15.40 4.28
C ILE A 394 13.54 14.00 3.83
N THR A 395 14.37 13.37 3.01
CA THR A 395 14.17 12.01 2.48
C THR A 395 15.24 11.04 3.00
N GLY A 396 15.07 9.74 2.72
CA GLY A 396 16.05 8.69 3.06
C GLY A 396 16.21 8.40 4.55
N ASP A 397 17.37 7.87 4.93
CA ASP A 397 17.67 7.40 6.29
C ASP A 397 17.52 8.47 7.37
N HIS A 398 17.81 9.73 7.02
CA HIS A 398 17.65 10.84 7.96
C HIS A 398 16.18 11.04 8.34
N SER A 399 15.26 10.97 7.37
CA SER A 399 13.81 11.03 7.61
C SER A 399 13.33 9.85 8.44
N SER A 400 13.79 8.64 8.11
CA SER A 400 13.47 7.41 8.86
C SER A 400 13.93 7.52 10.33
N ASN A 401 15.12 8.07 10.57
CA ASN A 401 15.65 8.26 11.92
C ASN A 401 14.91 9.33 12.72
N LEU A 402 14.45 10.40 12.07
CA LEU A 402 13.55 11.37 12.71
C LEU A 402 12.20 10.73 13.04
N HIS A 403 11.63 9.96 12.10
CA HIS A 403 10.34 9.29 12.30
C HIS A 403 10.38 8.25 13.44
N LYS A 404 11.50 7.54 13.62
CA LYS A 404 11.72 6.61 14.75
C LYS A 404 11.51 7.27 16.12
N LYS A 405 11.75 8.58 16.27
CA LYS A 405 11.49 9.32 17.52
C LYS A 405 9.99 9.43 17.85
N TYR A 406 9.12 9.26 16.87
CA TYR A 406 7.66 9.32 16.99
C TYR A 406 7.01 7.93 16.91
N LEU A 407 7.74 6.94 16.38
CA LEU A 407 7.41 5.52 16.48
C LEU A 407 7.81 5.01 17.87
N ASN A 408 7.02 5.34 18.90
CA ASN A 408 7.11 4.62 20.16
C ASN A 408 6.36 3.28 20.01
N PRO A 409 7.04 2.12 20.01
CA PRO A 409 6.36 0.84 20.07
C PRO A 409 5.98 0.59 21.53
N LYS A 410 4.89 1.21 21.98
CA LYS A 410 4.10 0.64 23.07
C LYS A 410 2.75 0.32 22.49
N TRP A 411 2.55 -0.97 22.28
CA TRP A 411 1.28 -1.55 21.92
C TRP A 411 0.17 -0.95 22.81
N ASN A 412 -1.03 -0.90 22.22
CA ASN A 412 -2.34 -0.87 22.86
C ASN A 412 -3.06 0.50 22.89
N ARG A 413 -4.31 0.49 22.37
CA ARG A 413 -5.39 1.48 22.57
C ARG A 413 -5.02 2.97 22.51
N ASN A 414 -4.15 3.38 21.59
CA ASN A 414 -3.53 4.71 21.62
C ASN A 414 -4.55 5.87 21.49
N PRO A 415 -4.97 6.55 22.58
CA PRO A 415 -5.90 7.67 22.50
C PRO A 415 -5.29 8.82 21.69
N SER A 416 -3.95 8.89 21.60
CA SER A 416 -3.28 9.87 20.76
C SER A 416 -3.51 9.62 19.26
N TRP A 417 -3.74 8.38 18.81
CA TRP A 417 -4.12 8.12 17.42
C TRP A 417 -5.55 8.58 17.14
N ARG A 418 -6.49 8.24 18.02
CA ARG A 418 -7.87 8.73 17.94
C ARG A 418 -7.93 10.26 17.96
N LEU A 419 -7.22 10.90 18.88
CA LEU A 419 -7.11 12.37 18.94
C LEU A 419 -6.48 12.97 17.67
N ARG A 420 -5.57 12.26 16.99
CA ARG A 420 -5.02 12.69 15.69
C ARG A 420 -6.05 12.53 14.57
N LEU A 421 -6.79 11.42 14.53
CA LEU A 421 -7.88 11.22 13.58
C LEU A 421 -8.98 12.27 13.78
N GLU A 422 -9.40 12.51 15.02
CA GLU A 422 -10.39 13.56 15.36
C GLU A 422 -9.90 14.94 14.96
N PHE A 423 -8.63 15.29 15.22
CA PHE A 423 -8.07 16.57 14.76
C PHE A 423 -8.19 16.75 13.24
N TRP A 424 -7.81 15.72 12.47
CA TRP A 424 -7.89 15.79 11.01
C TRP A 424 -9.33 15.76 10.51
N SER A 425 -10.21 14.98 11.16
CA SER A 425 -11.64 14.98 10.87
C SER A 425 -12.21 16.38 11.03
N ASP A 426 -12.02 16.99 12.21
CA ASP A 426 -12.49 18.34 12.51
C ASP A 426 -11.90 19.38 11.55
N PHE A 427 -10.62 19.28 11.23
CA PHE A 427 -9.98 20.20 10.29
C PHE A 427 -10.60 20.09 8.90
N LEU A 428 -10.79 18.88 8.39
CA LEU A 428 -11.32 18.62 7.06
C LEU A 428 -12.79 19.02 6.94
N THR A 429 -13.57 18.85 8.00
CA THR A 429 -15.01 19.20 8.05
C THR A 429 -15.27 20.64 8.46
N SER A 430 -14.28 21.35 9.01
CA SER A 430 -14.44 22.76 9.42
C SER A 430 -14.58 23.71 8.23
N ASP A 431 -15.13 24.89 8.48
CA ASP A 431 -15.11 26.02 7.55
C ASP A 431 -13.78 26.80 7.53
N TYR A 432 -12.72 26.26 8.13
CA TYR A 432 -11.41 26.89 8.08
C TYR A 432 -10.82 26.82 6.66
N PHE A 433 -10.56 27.99 6.06
CA PHE A 433 -9.82 28.16 4.81
C PHE A 433 -8.79 29.27 4.99
N SER A 434 -7.57 29.06 4.48
CA SER A 434 -6.50 30.07 4.51
C SER A 434 -6.39 30.83 3.19
N ARG A 435 -7.20 30.46 2.19
CA ARG A 435 -7.27 31.06 0.84
C ARG A 435 -8.73 31.05 0.38
N ASP A 436 -9.02 31.86 -0.63
CA ASP A 436 -10.38 31.99 -1.16
C ASP A 436 -11.00 30.66 -1.58
N LYS A 437 -12.28 30.48 -1.23
CA LYS A 437 -13.07 29.31 -1.58
C LYS A 437 -13.51 29.40 -3.03
N ASP A 438 -13.43 28.27 -3.74
CA ASP A 438 -14.04 28.19 -5.06
C ASP A 438 -15.55 27.95 -4.92
N PRO A 439 -16.41 28.48 -5.82
CA PRO A 439 -17.86 28.38 -5.66
C PRO A 439 -18.38 26.94 -5.50
N TRP A 440 -17.74 25.97 -6.18
CA TRP A 440 -18.11 24.56 -6.12
C TRP A 440 -17.78 23.87 -4.78
N PHE A 441 -17.01 24.53 -3.89
CA PHE A 441 -16.71 23.98 -2.56
C PHE A 441 -17.96 23.78 -1.71
N ASN A 442 -19.02 24.55 -1.95
CA ASN A 442 -20.30 24.40 -1.23
C ASN A 442 -20.99 23.07 -1.54
N GLU A 443 -20.66 22.43 -2.66
CA GLU A 443 -21.15 21.11 -3.04
C GLU A 443 -20.13 19.99 -2.74
N PHE A 444 -18.89 20.35 -2.36
CA PHE A 444 -17.81 19.43 -2.05
C PHE A 444 -17.63 19.30 -0.52
N ILE A 445 -18.56 18.56 0.10
CA ILE A 445 -18.68 18.46 1.55
C ILE A 445 -18.07 17.15 2.04
N ILE A 446 -17.06 17.26 2.91
CA ILE A 446 -16.51 16.10 3.64
C ILE A 446 -17.31 15.95 4.93
N LYS A 447 -17.98 14.81 5.10
CA LYS A 447 -18.69 14.48 6.35
C LYS A 447 -17.71 13.99 7.42
N PRO A 448 -18.05 14.11 8.72
CA PRO A 448 -17.24 13.56 9.80
C PRO A 448 -16.97 12.06 9.63
N LEU A 449 -16.00 11.55 10.40
CA LEU A 449 -15.74 10.12 10.49
C LEU A 449 -17.05 9.35 10.76
N MET A 450 -17.28 8.31 9.97
CA MET A 450 -18.49 7.49 10.06
C MET A 450 -18.53 6.75 11.40
N GLU A 451 -19.67 6.84 12.08
CA GLU A 451 -19.92 6.15 13.34
C GLU A 451 -20.95 5.03 13.14
N HIS A 452 -20.66 3.85 13.69
CA HIS A 452 -21.61 2.73 13.74
C HIS A 452 -21.84 2.28 15.17
N THR A 453 -23.11 2.21 15.58
CA THR A 453 -23.48 1.59 16.85
C THR A 453 -23.57 0.08 16.68
N VAL A 454 -22.84 -0.66 17.51
CA VAL A 454 -22.88 -2.12 17.58
C VAL A 454 -23.43 -2.56 18.94
N ASN A 455 -24.12 -3.71 18.97
CA ASN A 455 -24.71 -4.27 20.19
C ASN A 455 -23.72 -5.16 20.98
N TRP A 456 -22.43 -4.94 20.80
CA TRP A 456 -21.35 -5.70 21.43
C TRP A 456 -20.16 -4.79 21.72
N SER A 457 -19.41 -5.08 22.79
CA SER A 457 -18.28 -4.24 23.20
C SER A 457 -17.12 -4.28 22.19
N SER A 458 -16.68 -3.10 21.72
CA SER A 458 -15.52 -2.94 20.81
C SER A 458 -14.20 -3.45 21.40
N LYS A 459 -14.18 -3.69 22.74
CA LYS A 459 -13.06 -4.31 23.46
C LYS A 459 -12.75 -5.74 22.99
N THR A 460 -13.65 -6.36 22.22
CA THR A 460 -13.48 -7.69 21.62
C THR A 460 -12.75 -7.67 20.26
N ILE A 461 -12.60 -6.49 19.64
CA ILE A 461 -11.81 -6.31 18.41
C ILE A 461 -10.32 -6.42 18.77
N GLY A 462 -9.57 -7.25 18.02
CA GLY A 462 -8.13 -7.35 18.18
C GLY A 462 -7.45 -6.01 17.96
N VAL A 463 -6.42 -5.69 18.75
CA VAL A 463 -5.69 -4.41 18.73
C VAL A 463 -5.14 -4.02 17.33
N ASN A 464 -5.02 -4.99 16.42
CA ASN A 464 -4.48 -4.84 15.08
C ASN A 464 -5.53 -5.01 13.96
N ASP A 465 -6.81 -5.22 14.28
CA ASP A 465 -7.85 -5.37 13.28
C ASP A 465 -8.31 -4.01 12.75
N THR A 466 -7.99 -3.72 11.49
CA THR A 466 -8.28 -2.46 10.79
C THR A 466 -9.56 -2.50 9.96
N ARG A 467 -10.31 -3.61 10.02
CA ARG A 467 -11.45 -3.92 9.16
C ARG A 467 -12.65 -4.33 9.99
N ILE A 468 -13.62 -3.42 10.11
CA ILE A 468 -14.83 -3.60 10.91
C ILE A 468 -15.76 -4.66 10.32
N ASP A 469 -15.70 -4.86 9.00
CA ASP A 469 -16.54 -5.78 8.24
C ASP A 469 -16.31 -7.25 8.62
N LYS A 470 -15.22 -7.54 9.35
CA LYS A 470 -14.97 -8.84 9.97
C LYS A 470 -15.89 -9.14 11.17
N PHE A 471 -16.60 -8.14 11.71
CA PHE A 471 -17.41 -8.24 12.92
C PHE A 471 -18.90 -7.97 12.70
N PHE A 472 -19.30 -7.63 11.47
CA PHE A 472 -20.69 -7.38 11.10
C PHE A 472 -21.41 -8.60 10.51
N ASN A 473 -20.83 -9.81 10.65
CA ASN A 473 -21.44 -11.07 10.22
C ASN A 473 -21.54 -12.09 11.37
#